data_AF-Q9QZ93-F1
#
_entry.id   AF-Q9QZ93-F1
#
_cell.length_a   1.000
_cell.length_b   1.000
_cell.length_c   1.000
_cell.angle_alpha   90.00
_cell.angle_beta   90.00
_cell.angle_gamma   90.00
#
_symmetry.space_group_name_H-M   'P 1'
#
loop_
_entity.id
_entity.type
_entity.pdbx_description
1 polymer ?
#
loop_
_entity_poly.entity_id
_entity_poly.type
_entity_poly.pdbx_seq_one_letter_code
_entity_poly.pdbx_strand_id
1 'polypeptide(L)'
;RIKNWGNGMILQDTLHTKAKTNFTCKPKSCLGSVMNPRSMTRGPRDTPIPPDELLPQAIEFVNQYYDSFKEAKIEEYLARVETVTKEI
;
A
#
# COMPACT_ATOMS: atom_id res chain seq x y z
N ARG A 1 17.04 -10.06 1.59
CA ARG A 1 17.93 -10.12 2.78
C ARG A 1 18.59 -8.76 2.94
N ILE A 2 18.41 -8.11 4.09
CA ILE A 2 19.02 -6.83 4.42
C ILE A 2 20.11 -7.08 5.47
N LYS A 3 21.27 -6.42 5.34
CA LYS A 3 22.41 -6.58 6.27
C LYS A 3 22.84 -5.22 6.81
N ASN A 4 22.98 -5.12 8.13
CA ASN A 4 23.68 -4.03 8.78
C ASN A 4 25.17 -4.37 8.87
N TRP A 5 26.02 -3.51 8.33
CA TRP A 5 27.47 -3.74 8.29
C TRP A 5 28.20 -3.30 9.56
N GLY A 6 27.60 -2.44 10.39
CA GLY A 6 28.20 -1.97 11.65
C GLY A 6 28.15 -3.02 12.77
N ASN A 7 27.14 -3.90 12.77
CA ASN A 7 26.97 -4.93 13.80
C ASN A 7 26.72 -6.34 13.24
N GLY A 8 26.70 -6.50 11.91
CA GLY A 8 26.51 -7.78 11.24
C GLY A 8 25.08 -8.33 11.26
N MET A 9 24.10 -7.62 11.85
CA MET A 9 22.71 -8.07 11.90
C MET A 9 22.13 -8.26 10.50
N ILE A 10 21.27 -9.27 10.35
CA ILE A 10 20.60 -9.62 9.09
C ILE A 10 19.10 -9.69 9.33
N LEU A 11 18.33 -9.06 8.44
CA LEU A 11 16.88 -9.06 8.45
C LEU A 11 16.32 -9.61 7.13
N GLN A 12 15.13 -10.18 7.19
CA GLN A 12 14.36 -10.63 6.03
C GLN A 12 13.17 -9.70 5.84
N ASP A 13 13.08 -9.08 4.67
CA ASP A 13 11.96 -8.23 4.30
C ASP A 13 10.91 -9.09 3.57
N THR A 14 9.74 -9.24 4.18
CA THR A 14 8.56 -9.87 3.55
C THR A 14 7.51 -8.83 3.16
N LEU A 15 7.58 -7.62 3.74
CA LEU A 15 6.58 -6.56 3.57
C LEU A 15 6.61 -5.94 2.16
N HIS A 16 7.77 -5.92 1.49
CA HIS A 16 7.90 -5.38 0.13
C HIS A 16 6.95 -6.04 -0.90
N THR A 17 6.47 -7.26 -0.63
CA THR A 17 5.51 -7.96 -1.49
C THR A 17 4.14 -7.29 -1.56
N LYS A 18 3.79 -6.45 -0.57
CA LYS A 18 2.56 -5.65 -0.55
C LYS A 18 2.69 -4.29 -1.26
N ALA A 19 3.85 -3.98 -1.86
CA ALA A 19 4.07 -2.70 -2.51
C ALA A 19 3.17 -2.55 -3.76
N LYS A 20 2.39 -1.45 -3.83
CA LYS A 20 1.38 -1.23 -4.89
C LYS A 20 1.89 -0.65 -6.19
N THR A 21 3.02 0.07 -6.17
CA THR A 21 3.44 0.93 -7.28
C THR A 21 4.69 0.42 -7.98
N ASN A 22 4.70 0.56 -9.32
CA ASN A 22 5.93 0.47 -10.09
C ASN A 22 6.86 1.61 -9.70
N PHE A 23 7.92 1.26 -8.97
CA PHE A 23 8.99 2.17 -8.63
C PHE A 23 9.74 2.62 -9.89
N THR A 24 10.37 3.79 -9.86
CA THR A 24 11.10 4.33 -11.03
C THR A 24 12.29 3.47 -11.47
N CYS A 25 12.84 2.64 -10.60
CA CYS A 25 13.94 1.74 -10.94
C CYS A 25 13.47 0.61 -11.87
N LYS A 26 14.27 0.31 -12.89
CA LYS A 26 14.08 -0.80 -13.82
C LYS A 26 15.22 -1.80 -13.66
N PRO A 27 15.09 -3.06 -14.14
CA PRO A 27 16.17 -4.04 -14.05
C PRO A 27 17.50 -3.58 -14.66
N LYS A 28 17.46 -2.68 -15.65
CA LYS A 28 18.65 -2.16 -16.36
C LYS A 28 19.18 -0.82 -15.81
N SER A 29 18.44 -0.14 -14.92
CA SER A 29 18.80 1.21 -14.46
C SER A 29 18.15 1.56 -13.12
N CYS A 30 18.93 2.06 -12.17
CA CYS A 30 18.45 2.54 -10.87
C CYS A 30 18.28 4.06 -10.89
N LEU A 31 17.11 4.55 -10.48
CA LEU A 31 16.79 5.98 -10.36
C LEU A 31 16.59 6.39 -8.90
N GLY A 32 17.20 5.66 -7.96
CA GLY A 32 17.02 5.88 -6.52
C GLY A 32 17.53 7.22 -6.00
N SER A 33 18.38 7.93 -6.76
CA SER A 33 18.89 9.26 -6.41
C SER A 33 18.07 10.42 -6.98
N VAL A 34 17.01 10.15 -7.74
CA VAL A 34 16.13 11.20 -8.27
C VAL A 34 15.27 11.74 -7.13
N MET A 35 15.33 13.05 -6.89
CA MET A 35 14.65 13.70 -5.76
C MET A 35 13.12 13.67 -5.86
N ASN A 36 12.57 13.93 -7.06
CA ASN A 36 11.12 14.01 -7.29
C ASN A 36 10.68 13.03 -8.39
N PRO A 37 10.76 11.71 -8.15
CA PRO A 37 10.40 10.72 -9.15
C PRO A 37 8.87 10.66 -9.31
N ARG A 38 8.38 10.51 -10.55
CA ARG A 38 6.95 10.42 -10.84
C ARG A 38 6.24 9.29 -10.08
N SER A 39 6.92 8.20 -9.76
CA SER A 39 6.34 7.09 -8.97
C SER A 39 6.04 7.47 -7.51
N MET A 40 6.61 8.57 -7.00
CA MET A 40 6.33 9.11 -5.66
C MET A 40 5.49 10.39 -5.70
N THR A 41 4.97 10.78 -6.87
CA THR A 41 4.18 12.01 -7.03
C THR A 41 2.79 11.67 -7.57
N ARG A 42 1.75 12.07 -6.83
CA ARG A 42 0.37 12.02 -7.31
C ARG A 42 0.04 13.33 -8.02
N GLY A 43 -0.19 13.26 -9.33
CA GLY A 43 -0.61 14.42 -10.13
C GLY A 43 -2.07 14.82 -9.90
N PRO A 44 -2.49 15.98 -10.41
CA PRO A 44 -3.89 16.40 -10.40
C PRO A 44 -4.78 15.46 -11.23
N ARG A 45 -6.09 15.50 -10.96
CA ARG A 45 -7.12 14.78 -11.72
C ARG A 45 -8.25 15.74 -12.06
N ASP A 46 -8.75 15.65 -13.28
CA ASP A 46 -9.89 16.46 -13.74
C ASP A 46 -11.24 15.79 -13.47
N THR A 47 -11.22 14.47 -13.21
CA THR A 47 -12.41 13.65 -12.95
C THR A 47 -12.26 12.87 -11.63
N PRO A 48 -13.38 12.50 -10.99
CA PRO A 48 -13.37 11.57 -9.87
C PRO A 48 -12.69 10.23 -10.22
N ILE A 49 -12.25 9.52 -9.18
CA ILE A 49 -11.71 8.17 -9.30
C ILE A 49 -12.85 7.22 -9.72
N PRO A 50 -12.69 6.42 -10.76
CA PRO A 50 -13.67 5.39 -11.11
C PRO A 50 -13.95 4.44 -9.94
N PRO A 51 -15.22 4.10 -9.63
CA PRO A 51 -15.56 3.21 -8.52
C PRO A 51 -14.87 1.85 -8.56
N ASP A 52 -14.61 1.31 -9.75
CA ASP A 52 -13.87 0.07 -9.98
C ASP A 52 -12.38 0.17 -9.63
N GLU A 53 -11.76 1.35 -9.75
CA GLU A 53 -10.40 1.64 -9.25
C GLU A 53 -10.40 1.87 -7.73
N LEU A 54 -11.44 2.54 -7.22
CA LEU A 54 -11.50 2.99 -5.82
C LEU A 54 -11.88 1.88 -4.84
N LEU A 55 -12.91 1.10 -5.16
CA LEU A 55 -13.48 0.11 -4.25
C LEU A 55 -12.44 -0.93 -3.77
N PRO A 56 -11.59 -1.54 -4.62
CA PRO A 56 -10.57 -2.48 -4.15
C PRO A 56 -9.58 -1.85 -3.17
N GLN A 57 -9.23 -0.58 -3.36
CA GLN A 57 -8.31 0.14 -2.47
C GLN A 57 -8.98 0.46 -1.12
N ALA A 58 -10.25 0.84 -1.14
CA ALA A 58 -11.02 1.11 0.06
C ALA A 58 -11.17 -0.16 0.92
N ILE A 59 -11.50 -1.30 0.30
CA ILE A 59 -11.60 -2.58 1.00
C ILE A 59 -10.25 -3.01 1.57
N GLU A 60 -9.17 -2.92 0.80
CA GLU A 60 -7.84 -3.27 1.30
C GLU A 60 -7.44 -2.43 2.52
N PHE A 61 -7.76 -1.13 2.52
CA PHE A 61 -7.50 -0.27 3.66
C PHE A 61 -8.37 -0.63 4.88
N VAL A 62 -9.65 -0.94 4.68
CA VAL A 62 -10.51 -1.42 5.77
C VAL A 62 -9.97 -2.72 6.36
N ASN A 63 -9.54 -3.67 5.53
CA ASN A 63 -8.89 -4.90 5.99
C ASN A 63 -7.65 -4.58 6.83
N GLN A 64 -6.76 -3.74 6.32
CA GLN A 64 -5.55 -3.32 7.04
C GLN A 64 -5.87 -2.68 8.41
N TYR A 65 -6.94 -1.89 8.49
CA TYR A 65 -7.38 -1.27 9.74
C TYR A 65 -7.86 -2.32 10.76
N TYR A 66 -8.77 -3.22 10.38
CA TYR A 66 -9.31 -4.21 11.31
C TYR A 66 -8.30 -5.32 11.66
N ASP A 67 -7.42 -5.70 10.72
CA ASP A 67 -6.33 -6.64 10.94
C ASP A 67 -5.30 -6.12 11.95
N SER A 68 -5.25 -4.80 12.19
CA SER A 68 -4.32 -4.19 13.14
C SER A 68 -4.73 -4.37 14.61
N PHE A 69 -5.99 -4.72 14.87
CA PHE A 69 -6.45 -4.94 16.23
C PHE A 69 -5.91 -6.25 16.79
N LYS A 70 -5.47 -6.20 18.05
CA LYS A 70 -5.05 -7.40 18.78
C LYS A 70 -6.18 -8.40 18.95
N GLU A 71 -7.40 -7.91 19.13
CA GLU A 71 -8.62 -8.71 19.24
C GLU A 71 -9.50 -8.43 18.02
N ALA A 72 -9.92 -9.49 17.33
CA ALA A 72 -10.68 -9.38 16.10
C ALA A 72 -12.09 -8.83 16.37
N LYS A 73 -12.47 -7.81 15.61
CA LYS A 73 -13.78 -7.14 15.66
C LYS A 73 -14.60 -7.46 14.42
N ILE A 74 -15.01 -8.73 14.32
CA ILE A 74 -15.54 -9.31 13.08
C ILE A 74 -16.85 -8.65 12.64
N GLU A 75 -17.75 -8.38 13.58
CA GLU A 75 -19.05 -7.77 13.27
C GLU A 75 -18.89 -6.34 12.75
N GLU A 76 -18.06 -5.54 13.42
CA GLU A 76 -17.79 -4.17 13.01
C GLU A 76 -17.01 -4.10 11.70
N TYR A 77 -16.10 -5.05 11.48
CA TYR A 77 -15.39 -5.22 10.22
C TYR A 77 -16.36 -5.44 9.05
N LEU A 78 -17.24 -6.43 9.17
CA LEU A 78 -18.22 -6.75 8.11
C LEU A 78 -19.16 -5.58 7.86
N ALA A 79 -19.66 -4.95 8.93
CA ALA A 79 -20.51 -3.76 8.82
C ALA A 79 -19.79 -2.61 8.10
N ARG A 80 -18.50 -2.40 8.36
CA ARG A 80 -17.72 -1.34 7.70
C ARG A 80 -17.47 -1.65 6.23
N VAL A 81 -17.11 -2.90 5.89
CA VAL A 81 -16.93 -3.35 4.50
C VAL A 81 -18.22 -3.14 3.71
N GLU A 82 -19.37 -3.54 4.27
CA GLU A 82 -20.67 -3.36 3.62
C GLU A 82 -21.01 -1.88 3.41
N THR A 83 -20.81 -1.05 4.45
CA THR A 83 -21.11 0.39 4.37
C THR A 83 -20.26 1.08 3.31
N VAL A 84 -18.95 0.82 3.29
CA VAL A 84 -18.03 1.41 2.30
C VAL A 84 -18.36 0.93 0.89
N THR A 85 -18.76 -0.33 0.71
CA THR A 85 -19.13 -0.87 -0.60
C THR A 85 -20.41 -0.24 -1.16
N LYS A 86 -21.35 0.16 -0.30
CA LYS A 86 -22.60 0.82 -0.72
C LYS A 86 -22.46 2.32 -0.95
N GLU A 87 -21.50 2.96 -0.27
CA GLU A 87 -21.26 4.40 -0.36
C GLU A 87 -20.48 4.78 -1.62
N ILE A 88 -19.62 3.89 -2.10
CA ILE A 88 -18.83 4.02 -3.34
C ILE A 88 -19.62 3.54 -4.55
#